data_AF-A0A6G7WEH2-F1
#
_entry.id   AF-A0A6G7WEH2-F1
#
_cell.length_a   1.000
_cell.length_b   1.000
_cell.length_c   1.000
_cell.angle_alpha   90.00
_cell.angle_beta   90.00
_cell.angle_gamma   90.00
#
_symmetry.space_group_name_H-M   'P 1'
#
loop_
_entity.id
_entity.type
_entity.pdbx_description
1 polymer ?
#
loop_
_entity_poly.entity_id
_entity_poly.type
_entity_poly.pdbx_seq_one_letter_code
_entity_poly.pdbx_strand_id
1 'polypeptide(L)'
;MYLIKIYDDANDAEGTIIHTPYANGDKLTSGNIKLVGDGVDSFEFSINPSNPAWNNIRPLITLLTITDVRSGKLLFDGRILKPTQTMTANGQFNIKYTAESKLAYLHDSTQRHGEYNNMTVRDFLIEIIAQHNRQVEPHKRFEVGEVTVTTNTDNIYRFLGYEKTWNAIQDKLISRLGGHIRLREGKYIDYLESVGELRNTPIRLRVNLKDMQKEIDPTEIITRLVPLGARLETEEGSSGVSEPRLTIESVNNGKDYIDDQLLINEFGIIEGNMTWDDVNTPSTLLLRGNQFFQAQRAARVSYDISAPNMNLIDASFEEFEVDDYYPIDNPVFAINEPIQVIGKDIDINNPQMSKLQIGDKYRTLSEYQAQANKQMMTVERLEERVERLGTQNARLNQQLTTARDELDTIQQSLLDVNLDDLPQELQTISQQILALQTTLDNLDIPEYGLATQTEDGLMSAVDKTKLDNITQDDFIAQSERDKLSLISVVEPIDLDELLARIEVLEGGAE
;
A
#
# COMPACT_ATOMS: atom_id res chain seq x y z
N MET A 1 9.72 -3.34 18.55
CA MET A 1 10.20 -4.30 19.59
C MET A 1 9.50 -3.95 20.89
N TYR A 2 8.99 -4.90 21.66
CA TYR A 2 7.98 -4.57 22.69
C TYR A 2 8.47 -4.75 24.11
N LEU A 3 8.12 -3.80 24.99
CA LEU A 3 8.26 -3.88 26.45
C LEU A 3 6.86 -4.01 27.05
N ILE A 4 6.67 -4.96 27.96
CA ILE A 4 5.38 -5.20 28.62
C ILE A 4 5.54 -5.07 30.12
N LYS A 5 4.70 -4.21 30.71
CA LYS A 5 4.59 -4.02 32.15
C LYS A 5 3.18 -4.34 32.61
N ILE A 6 3.07 -4.94 33.79
CA ILE A 6 1.80 -5.05 34.52
C ILE A 6 1.80 -4.12 35.71
N TYR A 7 0.62 -3.70 36.14
CA TYR A 7 0.41 -2.86 37.31
C TYR A 7 -0.62 -3.53 38.19
N ASP A 8 -0.36 -3.61 39.50
CA ASP A 8 -1.22 -4.35 40.42
C ASP A 8 -2.65 -3.79 40.44
N ASP A 9 -2.79 -2.47 40.34
CA ASP A 9 -4.02 -1.72 40.12
C ASP A 9 -3.72 -0.32 39.56
N ALA A 10 -4.75 0.55 39.47
CA ALA A 10 -4.63 1.89 38.91
C ALA A 10 -3.75 2.87 39.73
N ASN A 11 -3.34 2.52 40.95
CA ASN A 11 -2.47 3.36 41.78
C ASN A 11 -0.99 2.95 41.71
N ASP A 12 -0.68 1.78 41.15
CA ASP A 12 0.69 1.35 40.92
C ASP A 12 1.28 2.12 39.74
N ALA A 13 2.31 2.93 40.02
CA ALA A 13 2.99 3.74 39.01
C ALA A 13 4.31 3.11 38.53
N GLU A 14 4.88 2.17 39.28
CA GLU A 14 6.17 1.56 38.94
C GLU A 14 5.97 0.44 37.91
N GLY A 15 5.00 -0.43 38.22
CA GLY A 15 4.69 -1.64 37.46
C GLY A 15 5.82 -2.67 37.48
N THR A 16 5.46 -3.92 37.20
CA THR A 16 6.40 -5.04 37.06
C THR A 16 6.61 -5.38 35.59
N ILE A 17 7.87 -5.47 35.16
CA ILE A 17 8.21 -5.90 33.80
C ILE A 17 7.98 -7.41 33.67
N ILE A 18 7.22 -7.82 32.65
CA ILE A 18 6.93 -9.24 32.38
C ILE A 18 7.45 -9.69 31.01
N HIS A 19 7.84 -8.74 30.18
CA HIS A 19 8.48 -8.97 28.89
C HIS A 19 9.43 -7.82 28.56
N THR A 20 10.65 -8.14 28.15
CA THR A 20 11.60 -7.18 27.57
C THR A 20 12.02 -7.60 26.18
N PRO A 21 12.34 -6.68 25.25
CA PRO A 21 12.87 -7.06 23.94
C PRO A 21 14.35 -7.48 24.01
N TYR A 22 15.07 -7.13 25.08
CA TYR A 22 16.50 -7.43 25.23
C TYR A 22 16.75 -8.92 25.50
N ALA A 23 17.94 -9.42 25.14
CA ALA A 23 18.29 -10.84 25.31
C ALA A 23 18.23 -11.29 26.78
N ASN A 24 18.63 -10.40 27.70
CA ASN A 24 18.59 -10.63 29.14
C ASN A 24 17.32 -10.01 29.73
N GLY A 25 16.56 -10.81 30.47
CA GLY A 25 15.38 -10.39 31.24
C GLY A 25 14.16 -11.25 30.98
N ASP A 26 13.04 -10.86 31.57
CA ASP A 26 11.81 -11.64 31.54
C ASP A 26 11.20 -11.73 30.14
N LYS A 27 10.68 -12.91 29.82
CA LYS A 27 10.04 -13.21 28.55
C LYS A 27 8.68 -13.85 28.79
N LEU A 28 7.82 -13.67 27.80
CA LEU A 28 6.56 -14.39 27.69
C LEU A 28 6.83 -15.67 26.90
N THR A 29 6.15 -16.75 27.26
CA THR A 29 6.16 -17.98 26.44
C THR A 29 5.47 -17.72 25.10
N SER A 30 4.40 -16.91 25.09
CA SER A 30 3.75 -16.42 23.88
C SER A 30 3.08 -15.07 24.13
N GLY A 31 2.90 -14.28 23.08
CA GLY A 31 2.16 -13.01 23.15
C GLY A 31 1.63 -12.63 21.78
N ASN A 32 0.35 -12.32 21.68
CA ASN A 32 -0.30 -11.89 20.46
C ASN A 32 -1.22 -10.70 20.75
N ILE A 33 -0.90 -9.54 20.19
CA ILE A 33 -1.77 -8.35 20.22
C ILE A 33 -2.66 -8.39 18.99
N LYS A 34 -3.95 -8.15 19.16
CA LYS A 34 -4.89 -7.88 18.08
C LYS A 34 -5.38 -6.45 18.22
N LEU A 35 -4.87 -5.59 17.35
CA LEU A 35 -5.37 -4.23 17.19
C LEU A 35 -6.52 -4.26 16.20
N VAL A 36 -7.61 -3.58 16.51
CA VAL A 36 -8.79 -3.48 15.64
C VAL A 36 -9.15 -2.02 15.41
N GLY A 37 -9.63 -1.71 14.21
CA GLY A 37 -10.10 -0.39 13.86
C GLY A 37 -11.31 -0.06 14.73
N ASP A 38 -12.44 -0.69 14.46
CA ASP A 38 -13.64 -0.47 15.26
C ASP A 38 -13.80 -1.57 16.32
N GLY A 39 -13.50 -1.21 17.56
CA GLY A 39 -13.77 -2.08 18.70
C GLY A 39 -12.66 -2.07 19.74
N VAL A 40 -12.63 -3.15 20.51
CA VAL A 40 -11.73 -3.30 21.65
C VAL A 40 -10.54 -4.15 21.25
N ASP A 41 -9.35 -3.53 21.24
CA ASP A 41 -8.10 -4.28 21.09
C ASP A 41 -7.96 -5.36 22.17
N SER A 42 -7.37 -6.48 21.79
CA SER A 42 -7.14 -7.61 22.70
C SER A 42 -5.67 -8.01 22.72
N PHE A 43 -5.25 -8.57 23.85
CA PHE A 43 -3.92 -9.13 23.99
C PHE A 43 -4.01 -10.49 24.68
N GLU A 44 -3.49 -11.52 24.02
CA GLU A 44 -3.35 -12.84 24.60
C GLU A 44 -1.88 -13.15 24.87
N PHE A 45 -1.55 -13.59 26.08
CA PHE A 45 -0.18 -13.93 26.43
C PHE A 45 -0.09 -15.11 27.37
N SER A 46 1.04 -15.79 27.36
CA SER A 46 1.34 -16.89 28.27
C SER A 46 2.63 -16.64 29.02
N ILE A 47 2.60 -16.97 30.31
CA ILE A 47 3.77 -16.92 31.19
C ILE A 47 4.08 -18.32 31.74
N ASN A 48 5.34 -18.52 32.11
CA ASN A 48 5.84 -19.71 32.79
C ASN A 48 6.15 -19.40 34.28
N PRO A 49 6.45 -20.41 35.11
CA PRO A 49 6.71 -20.21 36.54
C PRO A 49 7.89 -19.29 36.89
N SER A 50 8.82 -19.06 35.96
CA SER A 50 9.94 -18.12 36.18
C SER A 50 9.56 -16.65 36.00
N ASN A 51 8.40 -16.36 35.39
CA ASN A 51 7.99 -14.99 35.12
C ASN A 51 7.50 -14.28 36.41
N PRO A 52 7.87 -13.02 36.66
CA PRO A 52 7.47 -12.27 37.86
C PRO A 52 5.95 -12.15 38.08
N ALA A 53 5.16 -12.22 37.01
CA ALA A 53 3.70 -12.16 37.09
C ALA A 53 3.04 -13.48 37.54
N TRP A 54 3.81 -14.56 37.69
CA TRP A 54 3.26 -15.87 38.03
C TRP A 54 2.49 -15.82 39.35
N ASN A 55 1.19 -16.12 39.30
CA ASN A 55 0.24 -16.04 40.41
C ASN A 55 0.03 -14.65 41.05
N ASN A 56 0.54 -13.57 40.44
CA ASN A 56 0.40 -12.20 40.95
C ASN A 56 -0.68 -11.39 40.19
N ILE A 57 -1.24 -11.92 39.11
CA ILE A 57 -2.29 -11.26 38.33
C ILE A 57 -3.67 -11.40 38.98
N ARG A 58 -4.33 -10.26 39.22
CA ARG A 58 -5.72 -10.17 39.68
C ARG A 58 -6.66 -9.84 38.51
N PRO A 59 -7.53 -10.78 38.10
CA PRO A 59 -8.56 -10.54 37.08
C PRO A 59 -9.33 -9.24 37.28
N LEU A 60 -9.57 -8.51 36.19
CA LEU A 60 -10.28 -7.22 36.11
C LEU A 60 -9.63 -6.03 36.84
N ILE A 61 -8.57 -6.26 37.62
CA ILE A 61 -7.90 -5.25 38.44
C ILE A 61 -6.50 -4.95 37.90
N THR A 62 -5.71 -5.99 37.64
CA THR A 62 -4.34 -5.83 37.13
C THR A 62 -4.38 -5.22 35.73
N LEU A 63 -3.65 -4.12 35.58
CA LEU A 63 -3.52 -3.39 34.32
C LEU A 63 -2.25 -3.79 33.60
N LEU A 64 -2.16 -3.51 32.31
CA LEU A 64 -0.93 -3.72 31.55
C LEU A 64 -0.73 -2.66 30.48
N THR A 65 0.53 -2.38 30.18
CA THR A 65 0.94 -1.54 29.05
C THR A 65 1.92 -2.28 28.16
N ILE A 66 1.83 -2.03 26.86
CA ILE A 66 2.76 -2.52 25.84
C ILE A 66 3.30 -1.33 25.06
N THR A 67 4.62 -1.14 25.08
CA THR A 67 5.28 -0.01 24.41
C THR A 67 6.25 -0.54 23.35
N ASP A 68 6.24 0.04 22.14
CA ASP A 68 7.34 -0.18 21.20
C ASP A 68 8.53 0.69 21.61
N VAL A 69 9.62 0.05 22.05
CA VAL A 69 10.82 0.76 22.53
C VAL A 69 11.55 1.51 21.42
N ARG A 70 11.30 1.22 20.14
CA ARG A 70 11.96 1.90 19.01
C ARG A 70 11.33 3.26 18.74
N SER A 71 10.00 3.32 18.73
CA SER A 71 9.23 4.53 18.43
C SER A 71 8.80 5.28 19.69
N GLY A 72 8.82 4.63 20.86
CA GLY A 72 8.24 5.14 22.10
C GLY A 72 6.71 5.07 22.14
N LYS A 73 6.06 4.52 21.10
CA LYS A 73 4.61 4.47 20.98
C LYS A 73 4.01 3.46 21.97
N LEU A 74 3.01 3.91 22.73
CA LEU A 74 2.15 3.03 23.53
C LEU A 74 1.19 2.30 22.59
N LEU A 75 1.38 0.99 22.44
CA LEU A 75 0.58 0.15 21.53
C LEU A 75 -0.65 -0.45 22.18
N PHE A 76 -0.59 -0.72 23.48
CA PHE A 76 -1.69 -1.31 24.20
C PHE A 76 -1.70 -0.82 25.64
N ASP A 77 -2.89 -0.52 26.14
CA ASP A 77 -3.14 -0.07 27.50
C ASP A 77 -4.51 -0.58 27.92
N GLY A 78 -4.54 -1.41 28.96
CA GLY A 78 -5.73 -2.20 29.27
C GLY A 78 -5.67 -2.98 30.58
N ARG A 79 -6.62 -3.90 30.74
CA ARG A 79 -6.75 -4.77 31.92
C ARG A 79 -6.73 -6.25 31.57
N ILE A 80 -6.30 -7.08 32.51
CA ILE A 80 -6.27 -8.53 32.36
C ILE A 80 -7.60 -9.15 32.80
N LEU A 81 -8.16 -10.05 32.00
CA LEU A 81 -9.50 -10.61 32.19
C LEU A 81 -9.52 -11.97 32.90
N LYS A 82 -8.90 -12.99 32.32
CA LYS A 82 -9.04 -14.37 32.80
C LYS A 82 -7.77 -15.18 32.64
N PRO A 83 -7.39 -16.01 33.63
CA PRO A 83 -6.34 -17.01 33.49
C PRO A 83 -6.85 -18.32 32.92
N THR A 84 -6.00 -19.04 32.20
CA THR A 84 -6.17 -20.45 31.81
C THR A 84 -4.87 -21.18 32.11
N GLN A 85 -4.90 -22.07 33.11
CA GLN A 85 -3.72 -22.82 33.53
C GLN A 85 -3.60 -24.11 32.72
N THR A 86 -2.40 -24.39 32.23
CA THR A 86 -2.12 -25.57 31.38
C THR A 86 -0.82 -26.24 31.80
N MET A 87 -0.79 -27.56 31.68
CA MET A 87 0.42 -28.38 31.78
C MET A 87 0.51 -29.23 30.52
N THR A 88 1.59 -29.09 29.76
CA THR A 88 1.80 -29.90 28.55
C THR A 88 2.25 -31.31 28.91
N ALA A 89 2.16 -32.25 27.96
CA ALA A 89 2.65 -33.62 28.13
C ALA A 89 4.16 -33.70 28.49
N ASN A 90 4.92 -32.67 28.13
CA ASN A 90 6.35 -32.55 28.44
C ASN A 90 6.62 -31.93 29.83
N GLY A 91 5.59 -31.72 30.66
CA GLY A 91 5.71 -31.17 32.00
C GLY A 91 5.94 -29.66 32.06
N GLN A 92 5.72 -28.93 30.96
CA GLN A 92 5.80 -27.47 30.96
C GLN A 92 4.49 -26.85 31.45
N PHE A 93 4.58 -26.04 32.50
CA PHE A 93 3.48 -25.28 33.06
C PHE A 93 3.38 -23.91 32.40
N ASN A 94 2.17 -23.51 32.01
CA ASN A 94 1.89 -22.18 31.50
C ASN A 94 0.56 -21.65 32.04
N ILE A 95 0.49 -20.35 32.27
CA ILE A 95 -0.79 -19.65 32.47
C ILE A 95 -0.99 -18.72 31.29
N LYS A 96 -2.04 -18.95 30.52
CA LYS A 96 -2.51 -18.06 29.46
C LYS A 96 -3.46 -17.02 30.05
N TYR A 97 -3.28 -15.76 29.68
CA TYR A 97 -4.15 -14.66 30.02
C TYR A 97 -4.72 -14.01 28.75
N THR A 98 -5.95 -13.51 28.86
CA THR A 98 -6.55 -12.59 27.89
C THR A 98 -6.68 -11.22 28.54
N ALA A 99 -6.36 -10.17 27.81
CA ALA A 99 -6.51 -8.78 28.21
C ALA A 99 -7.27 -7.99 27.14
N GLU A 100 -7.88 -6.89 27.55
CA GLU A 100 -8.64 -5.97 26.71
C GLU A 100 -8.20 -4.53 26.94
N SER A 101 -8.22 -3.71 25.89
CA SER A 101 -7.84 -2.30 25.98
C SER A 101 -8.84 -1.48 26.80
N LYS A 102 -8.42 -0.27 27.18
CA LYS A 102 -9.23 0.66 27.99
C LYS A 102 -10.63 0.90 27.43
N LEU A 103 -10.82 0.90 26.11
CA LEU A 103 -12.15 1.12 25.51
C LEU A 103 -13.20 0.12 26.04
N ALA A 104 -12.78 -1.07 26.45
CA ALA A 104 -13.63 -2.09 27.03
C ALA A 104 -14.34 -1.68 28.34
N TYR A 105 -13.86 -0.64 29.03
CA TYR A 105 -14.53 -0.14 30.23
C TYR A 105 -15.97 0.30 29.95
N LEU A 106 -16.33 0.64 28.70
CA LEU A 106 -17.71 0.90 28.30
C LEU A 106 -18.66 -0.31 28.49
N HIS A 107 -18.13 -1.51 28.73
CA HIS A 107 -18.92 -2.68 29.14
C HIS A 107 -19.22 -2.74 30.65
N ASP A 108 -18.55 -1.94 31.48
CA ASP A 108 -18.68 -1.97 32.94
C ASP A 108 -19.91 -1.23 33.46
N SER A 109 -20.61 -0.47 32.60
CA SER A 109 -21.82 0.27 32.98
C SER A 109 -23.01 -0.01 32.06
N THR A 110 -24.19 0.39 32.50
CA THR A 110 -25.43 0.34 31.72
C THR A 110 -26.01 1.72 31.52
N GLN A 111 -26.79 1.90 30.47
CA GLN A 111 -27.59 3.10 30.27
C GLN A 111 -28.81 3.12 31.19
N ARG A 112 -29.55 4.22 31.16
CA ARG A 112 -30.82 4.37 31.87
C ARG A 112 -31.90 4.67 30.86
N HIS A 113 -33.12 4.23 31.19
CA HIS A 113 -34.27 4.52 30.38
C HIS A 113 -34.44 6.04 30.25
N GLY A 114 -34.53 6.51 29.01
CA GLY A 114 -34.67 7.93 28.70
C GLY A 114 -35.00 8.15 27.24
N GLU A 115 -35.73 9.23 26.99
CA GLU A 115 -36.03 9.76 25.66
C GLU A 115 -35.13 10.97 25.41
N TYR A 116 -34.42 10.95 24.29
CA TYR A 116 -33.44 11.95 23.90
C TYR A 116 -33.89 12.55 22.58
N ASN A 117 -34.21 13.85 22.61
CA ASN A 117 -34.70 14.62 21.48
C ASN A 117 -34.05 16.01 21.45
N ASN A 118 -34.09 16.67 20.29
CA ASN A 118 -33.61 18.05 20.10
C ASN A 118 -32.15 18.26 20.55
N MET A 119 -31.29 17.28 20.27
CA MET A 119 -29.87 17.36 20.60
C MET A 119 -28.99 16.87 19.44
N THR A 120 -27.76 17.38 19.41
CA THR A 120 -26.77 17.00 18.41
C THR A 120 -26.24 15.59 18.67
N VAL A 121 -25.57 15.00 17.67
CA VAL A 121 -24.88 13.71 17.85
C VAL A 121 -23.85 13.78 18.98
N ARG A 122 -23.15 14.92 19.09
CA ARG A 122 -22.15 15.16 20.12
C ARG A 122 -22.76 15.19 21.52
N ASP A 123 -23.84 15.94 21.70
CA ASP A 123 -24.52 16.06 23.00
C ASP A 123 -25.08 14.71 23.46
N PHE A 124 -25.59 13.91 22.53
CA PHE A 124 -26.05 12.56 22.86
C PHE A 124 -24.93 11.64 23.32
N LEU A 125 -23.77 11.68 22.65
CA LEU A 125 -22.60 10.93 23.09
C LEU A 125 -22.13 11.40 24.47
N ILE A 126 -22.16 12.72 24.75
CA ILE A 126 -21.86 13.26 26.08
C ILE A 126 -22.78 12.67 27.14
N GLU A 127 -24.09 12.60 26.89
CA GLU A 127 -25.04 12.01 27.84
C GLU A 127 -24.75 10.52 28.12
N ILE A 128 -24.46 9.74 27.07
CA ILE A 128 -24.11 8.32 27.17
C ILE A 128 -22.85 8.14 28.04
N ILE A 129 -21.80 8.91 27.77
CA ILE A 129 -20.52 8.84 28.49
C ILE A 129 -20.65 9.37 29.92
N ALA A 130 -21.45 10.43 30.14
CA ALA A 130 -21.73 10.94 31.47
C ALA A 130 -22.41 9.88 32.35
N GLN A 131 -23.36 9.12 31.79
CA GLN A 131 -23.99 8.01 32.53
C GLN A 131 -23.01 6.88 32.83
N HIS A 132 -22.08 6.57 31.92
CA HIS A 132 -21.02 5.62 32.20
C HIS A 132 -20.12 6.10 33.34
N ASN A 133 -19.63 7.34 33.27
CA ASN A 133 -18.69 7.90 34.24
C ASN A 133 -19.24 7.96 35.68
N ARG A 134 -20.57 8.10 35.84
CA ARG A 134 -21.24 8.09 37.15
C ARG A 134 -21.21 6.73 37.83
N GLN A 135 -21.01 5.65 37.08
CA GLN A 135 -21.10 4.26 37.57
C GLN A 135 -19.74 3.60 37.76
N VAL A 136 -18.67 4.23 37.26
CA VAL A 136 -17.31 3.66 37.31
C VAL A 136 -16.33 4.56 38.06
N GLU A 137 -15.26 3.94 38.53
CA GLU A 137 -14.16 4.57 39.22
C GLU A 137 -13.33 5.50 38.29
N PRO A 138 -12.61 6.50 38.83
CA PRO A 138 -11.97 7.55 38.03
C PRO A 138 -11.05 7.05 36.90
N HIS A 139 -10.34 5.94 37.10
CA HIS A 139 -9.42 5.44 36.08
C HIS A 139 -10.14 4.82 34.86
N LYS A 140 -11.44 4.53 34.97
CA LYS A 140 -12.27 3.99 33.88
C LYS A 140 -13.09 5.04 33.13
N ARG A 141 -13.10 6.29 33.61
CA ARG A 141 -13.89 7.36 33.02
C ARG A 141 -13.29 7.87 31.72
N PHE A 142 -14.15 8.38 30.85
CA PHE A 142 -13.80 8.96 29.56
C PHE A 142 -14.30 10.39 29.42
N GLU A 143 -13.67 11.16 28.55
CA GLU A 143 -14.16 12.46 28.10
C GLU A 143 -14.55 12.35 26.63
N VAL A 144 -15.57 13.10 26.19
CA VAL A 144 -15.92 13.16 24.76
C VAL A 144 -14.99 14.16 24.09
N GLY A 145 -14.28 13.71 23.06
CA GLY A 145 -13.40 14.56 22.26
C GLY A 145 -14.12 15.10 21.02
N GLU A 146 -13.55 14.79 19.86
CA GLU A 146 -14.03 15.24 18.55
C GLU A 146 -15.19 14.38 18.05
N VAL A 147 -16.23 15.05 17.54
CA VAL A 147 -17.40 14.39 16.94
C VAL A 147 -17.65 15.03 15.59
N THR A 148 -17.37 14.31 14.51
CA THR A 148 -17.58 14.78 13.12
C THR A 148 -18.78 14.14 12.45
N VAL A 149 -19.30 13.03 13.00
CA VAL A 149 -20.55 12.43 12.53
C VAL A 149 -21.72 13.35 12.82
N THR A 150 -22.48 13.69 11.78
CA THR A 150 -23.69 14.53 11.86
C THR A 150 -24.89 13.83 11.25
N THR A 151 -26.09 14.36 11.51
CA THR A 151 -27.30 14.00 10.76
C THR A 151 -27.72 15.14 9.85
N ASN A 152 -28.52 14.87 8.81
CA ASN A 152 -29.00 15.90 7.89
C ASN A 152 -29.73 17.07 8.58
N THR A 153 -30.26 16.86 9.78
CA THR A 153 -30.98 17.85 10.58
C THR A 153 -30.27 18.22 11.89
N ASP A 154 -29.10 17.61 12.15
CA ASP A 154 -28.35 17.63 13.42
C ASP A 154 -29.23 17.51 14.69
N ASN A 155 -30.33 16.77 14.55
CA ASN A 155 -31.29 16.53 15.61
C ASN A 155 -31.53 15.03 15.68
N ILE A 156 -31.21 14.43 16.82
CA ILE A 156 -31.45 13.03 17.07
C ILE A 156 -32.77 12.81 17.82
N TYR A 157 -33.47 11.74 17.47
CA TYR A 157 -34.59 11.22 18.23
C TYR A 157 -34.32 9.76 18.59
N ARG A 158 -33.96 9.51 19.86
CA ARG A 158 -33.47 8.20 20.33
C ARG A 158 -34.01 7.87 21.71
N PHE A 159 -34.20 6.57 21.93
CA PHE A 159 -34.47 6.01 23.25
C PHE A 159 -33.27 5.20 23.71
N LEU A 160 -32.89 5.38 24.98
CA LEU A 160 -31.98 4.48 25.67
C LEU A 160 -32.78 3.60 26.64
N GLY A 161 -32.27 2.40 26.87
CA GLY A 161 -32.80 1.46 27.85
C GLY A 161 -31.77 1.15 28.94
N TYR A 162 -31.71 -0.12 29.35
CA TYR A 162 -30.78 -0.63 30.37
C TYR A 162 -29.63 -1.46 29.75
N GLU A 163 -29.42 -1.35 28.44
CA GLU A 163 -28.30 -1.97 27.73
C GLU A 163 -26.94 -1.49 28.25
N LYS A 164 -25.89 -2.27 27.95
CA LYS A 164 -24.50 -1.88 28.21
C LYS A 164 -24.15 -0.61 27.42
N THR A 165 -23.30 0.25 27.99
CA THR A 165 -22.92 1.52 27.32
C THR A 165 -22.33 1.29 25.94
N TRP A 166 -21.41 0.33 25.80
CA TRP A 166 -20.87 -0.02 24.50
C TRP A 166 -21.96 -0.46 23.51
N ASN A 167 -22.91 -1.31 23.92
CA ASN A 167 -23.99 -1.77 23.06
C ASN A 167 -24.92 -0.62 22.65
N ALA A 168 -25.16 0.35 23.55
CA ALA A 168 -25.91 1.56 23.23
C ALA A 168 -25.19 2.39 22.16
N ILE A 169 -23.88 2.57 22.27
CA ILE A 169 -23.07 3.26 21.25
C ILE A 169 -23.16 2.51 19.91
N GLN A 170 -23.02 1.18 19.91
CA GLN A 170 -23.10 0.37 18.69
C GLN A 170 -24.47 0.46 17.99
N ASP A 171 -25.58 0.25 18.70
CA ASP A 171 -26.93 0.29 18.09
C ASP A 171 -27.37 1.73 17.78
N LYS A 172 -27.19 2.66 18.73
CA LYS A 172 -27.77 3.99 18.61
C LYS A 172 -26.91 4.98 17.85
N LEU A 173 -25.60 4.76 17.74
CA LEU A 173 -24.71 5.61 16.97
C LEU A 173 -24.20 4.87 15.73
N ILE A 174 -23.28 3.93 15.90
CA ILE A 174 -22.50 3.33 14.79
C ILE A 174 -23.41 2.65 13.76
N SER A 175 -24.29 1.74 14.18
CA SER A 175 -25.13 0.96 13.26
C SER A 175 -26.13 1.80 12.47
N ARG A 176 -26.46 3.02 12.93
CA ARG A 176 -27.49 3.85 12.29
C ARG A 176 -26.96 5.10 11.63
N LEU A 177 -25.79 5.60 12.05
CA LEU A 177 -25.18 6.81 11.54
C LEU A 177 -23.84 6.53 10.84
N GLY A 178 -23.30 5.30 10.94
CA GLY A 178 -21.95 4.98 10.49
C GLY A 178 -20.88 5.54 11.43
N GLY A 179 -19.67 5.76 10.91
CA GLY A 179 -18.56 6.34 11.65
C GLY A 179 -17.86 5.38 12.62
N HIS A 180 -16.84 5.91 13.29
CA HIS A 180 -15.82 5.17 14.02
C HIS A 180 -15.63 5.73 15.42
N ILE A 181 -15.53 4.87 16.42
CA ILE A 181 -15.24 5.25 17.80
C ILE A 181 -13.74 5.06 18.07
N ARG A 182 -13.06 6.13 18.49
CA ARG A 182 -11.61 6.11 18.75
C ARG A 182 -11.29 6.53 20.16
N LEU A 183 -10.37 5.81 20.79
CA LEU A 183 -9.78 6.20 22.06
C LEU A 183 -8.46 6.91 21.80
N ARG A 184 -8.42 8.22 22.09
CA ARG A 184 -7.21 9.04 22.01
C ARG A 184 -6.55 9.19 23.38
N GLU A 185 -5.27 9.57 23.39
CA GLU A 185 -4.51 9.86 24.61
C GLU A 185 -5.29 10.78 25.56
N GLY A 186 -5.23 10.54 26.87
CA GLY A 186 -6.03 11.28 27.85
C GLY A 186 -7.44 10.72 28.09
N LYS A 187 -7.78 9.57 27.47
CA LYS A 187 -9.10 8.90 27.56
C LYS A 187 -10.23 9.69 26.89
N TYR A 188 -9.90 10.35 25.78
CA TYR A 188 -10.89 10.98 24.92
C TYR A 188 -11.52 9.94 24.00
N ILE A 189 -12.84 9.89 23.98
CA ILE A 189 -13.63 9.15 23.01
C ILE A 189 -14.01 10.11 21.89
N ASP A 190 -13.47 9.87 20.71
CA ASP A 190 -13.81 10.56 19.48
C ASP A 190 -14.83 9.73 18.68
N TYR A 191 -15.74 10.40 17.98
CA TYR A 191 -16.70 9.78 17.08
C TYR A 191 -16.60 10.40 15.68
N LEU A 192 -15.88 9.72 14.81
CA LEU A 192 -15.39 10.26 13.54
C LEU A 192 -16.14 9.67 12.35
N GLU A 193 -16.50 10.49 11.37
CA GLU A 193 -17.14 10.02 10.13
C GLU A 193 -16.22 9.13 9.29
N SER A 194 -14.93 9.47 9.23
CA SER A 194 -13.91 8.71 8.51
C SER A 194 -12.60 8.70 9.30
N VAL A 195 -11.82 7.62 9.15
CA VAL A 195 -10.53 7.43 9.83
C VAL A 195 -9.44 7.00 8.85
N GLY A 196 -8.20 7.25 9.24
CA GLY A 196 -7.00 6.87 8.51
C GLY A 196 -6.65 7.77 7.33
N GLU A 197 -5.44 7.56 6.81
CA GLU A 197 -4.87 8.32 5.71
C GLU A 197 -4.45 7.39 4.57
N LEU A 198 -4.43 7.92 3.34
CA LEU A 198 -3.84 7.20 2.22
C LEU A 198 -2.31 7.23 2.33
N ARG A 199 -1.72 6.05 2.49
CA ARG A 199 -0.27 5.86 2.51
C ARG A 199 0.23 5.51 1.11
N ASN A 200 1.48 5.91 0.84
CA ASN A 200 2.11 5.64 -0.45
C ASN A 200 2.88 4.32 -0.47
N THR A 201 3.10 3.70 0.69
CA THR A 201 3.81 2.42 0.81
C THR A 201 2.93 1.27 0.31
N PRO A 202 3.29 0.61 -0.81
CA PRO A 202 2.46 -0.41 -1.40
C PRO A 202 2.72 -1.79 -0.79
N ILE A 203 1.67 -2.60 -0.72
CA ILE A 203 1.75 -4.03 -0.39
C ILE A 203 1.79 -4.80 -1.72
N ARG A 204 2.94 -5.39 -2.05
CA ARG A 204 3.20 -5.98 -3.38
C ARG A 204 3.67 -7.42 -3.33
N LEU A 205 3.20 -8.21 -4.29
CA LEU A 205 3.72 -9.55 -4.56
C LEU A 205 5.25 -9.50 -4.80
N ARG A 206 5.99 -10.47 -4.23
CA ARG A 206 7.47 -10.56 -4.27
C ARG A 206 8.23 -9.48 -3.49
N VAL A 207 7.54 -8.62 -2.75
CA VAL A 207 8.17 -7.61 -1.87
C VAL A 207 7.75 -7.84 -0.43
N ASN A 208 6.56 -7.40 -0.06
CA ASN A 208 6.02 -7.41 1.30
C ASN A 208 4.61 -8.00 1.38
N LEU A 209 4.16 -8.69 0.33
CA LEU A 209 2.97 -9.53 0.35
C LEU A 209 3.37 -10.99 0.49
N LYS A 210 3.09 -11.60 1.65
CA LYS A 210 3.42 -13.00 1.94
C LYS A 210 2.27 -13.94 1.58
N ASP A 211 1.06 -13.58 2.00
CA ASP A 211 -0.15 -14.37 1.74
C ASP A 211 -1.34 -13.45 1.54
N MET A 212 -2.30 -13.88 0.72
CA MET A 212 -3.52 -13.13 0.42
C MET A 212 -4.67 -14.08 0.10
N GLN A 213 -5.79 -13.88 0.80
CA GLN A 213 -7.08 -14.40 0.42
C GLN A 213 -7.99 -13.23 0.03
N LYS A 214 -8.72 -13.39 -1.07
CA LYS A 214 -9.80 -12.49 -1.48
C LYS A 214 -11.06 -13.31 -1.61
N GLU A 215 -12.11 -12.89 -0.93
CA GLU A 215 -13.44 -13.48 -1.05
C GLU A 215 -14.39 -12.44 -1.66
N ILE A 216 -15.21 -12.88 -2.61
CA ILE A 216 -16.23 -12.06 -3.26
C ILE A 216 -17.56 -12.76 -2.99
N ASP A 217 -18.38 -12.13 -2.17
CA ASP A 217 -19.62 -12.68 -1.65
C ASP A 217 -20.83 -11.90 -2.19
N PRO A 218 -21.54 -12.44 -3.20
CA PRO A 218 -22.76 -11.86 -3.73
C PRO A 218 -24.03 -12.38 -3.02
N THR A 219 -23.92 -13.18 -1.94
CA THR A 219 -25.07 -13.93 -1.40
C THR A 219 -26.18 -13.08 -0.81
N GLU A 220 -25.86 -11.85 -0.37
CA GLU A 220 -26.83 -10.89 0.17
C GLU A 220 -27.59 -10.11 -0.92
N ILE A 221 -27.30 -10.34 -2.22
CA ILE A 221 -27.94 -9.59 -3.30
C ILE A 221 -29.42 -9.95 -3.45
N ILE A 222 -30.27 -8.93 -3.56
CA ILE A 222 -31.67 -9.09 -3.96
C ILE A 222 -31.80 -8.68 -5.41
N THR A 223 -32.24 -9.55 -6.31
CA THR A 223 -32.48 -9.18 -7.73
C THR A 223 -33.96 -8.96 -8.03
N ARG A 224 -34.83 -9.52 -7.18
CA ARG A 224 -36.27 -9.26 -7.12
C ARG A 224 -36.66 -8.83 -5.71
N LEU A 225 -37.15 -7.62 -5.57
CA LEU A 225 -37.56 -7.08 -4.28
C LEU A 225 -39.07 -7.14 -4.12
N VAL A 226 -39.55 -7.73 -3.01
CA VAL A 226 -40.93 -7.59 -2.53
C VAL A 226 -40.96 -6.49 -1.45
N PRO A 227 -41.31 -5.24 -1.81
CA PRO A 227 -41.40 -4.16 -0.85
C PRO A 227 -42.69 -4.27 -0.02
N LEU A 228 -42.57 -4.20 1.30
CA LEU A 228 -43.67 -4.30 2.25
C LEU A 228 -43.78 -3.01 3.06
N GLY A 229 -44.96 -2.38 3.09
CA GLY A 229 -45.21 -1.17 3.86
C GLY A 229 -45.79 -1.44 5.24
N ALA A 230 -46.49 -0.44 5.78
CA ALA A 230 -47.21 -0.51 7.03
C ALA A 230 -48.18 -1.71 7.06
N ARG A 231 -48.43 -2.23 8.26
CA ARG A 231 -49.42 -3.30 8.46
C ARG A 231 -50.81 -2.75 8.20
N LEU A 232 -51.63 -3.53 7.52
CA LEU A 232 -53.03 -3.22 7.28
C LEU A 232 -53.83 -3.75 8.47
N GLU A 233 -54.54 -2.88 9.17
CA GLU A 233 -55.44 -3.30 10.25
C GLU A 233 -56.55 -4.17 9.63
N THR A 234 -56.60 -5.44 10.05
CA THR A 234 -57.74 -6.31 9.76
C THR A 234 -58.71 -6.23 10.95
N GLU A 235 -59.99 -5.94 10.68
CA GLU A 235 -61.03 -6.11 11.69
C GLU A 235 -61.04 -7.58 12.17
N GLU A 236 -61.04 -7.76 13.49
CA GLU A 236 -61.08 -9.03 14.25
C GLU A 236 -59.75 -9.78 14.49
N GLY A 237 -59.16 -9.53 15.67
CA GLY A 237 -59.14 -10.51 16.76
C GLY A 237 -58.40 -11.85 16.61
N SER A 238 -57.66 -12.12 15.54
CA SER A 238 -56.86 -13.35 15.45
C SER A 238 -55.43 -13.15 15.96
N SER A 239 -55.26 -13.27 17.27
CA SER A 239 -53.96 -13.34 17.94
C SER A 239 -53.22 -14.62 17.51
N GLY A 240 -52.59 -14.60 16.34
CA GLY A 240 -51.79 -15.73 15.84
C GLY A 240 -51.52 -15.78 14.33
N VAL A 241 -52.13 -14.92 13.50
CA VAL A 241 -51.89 -14.89 12.03
C VAL A 241 -51.15 -13.61 11.65
N SER A 242 -50.15 -13.71 10.79
CA SER A 242 -49.40 -12.55 10.28
C SER A 242 -50.33 -11.57 9.56
N GLU A 243 -50.43 -10.34 10.07
CA GLU A 243 -51.23 -9.27 9.47
C GLU A 243 -50.74 -8.96 8.04
N PRO A 244 -51.65 -8.78 7.06
CA PRO A 244 -51.26 -8.39 5.71
C PRO A 244 -50.60 -7.01 5.74
N ARG A 245 -49.60 -6.80 4.88
CA ARG A 245 -48.88 -5.53 4.74
C ARG A 245 -49.24 -4.85 3.44
N LEU A 246 -49.10 -3.54 3.42
CA LEU A 246 -49.22 -2.75 2.19
C LEU A 246 -48.21 -3.24 1.13
N THR A 247 -48.67 -3.49 -0.09
CA THR A 247 -47.83 -3.90 -1.24
C THR A 247 -47.89 -2.88 -2.36
N ILE A 248 -47.05 -3.07 -3.39
CA ILE A 248 -47.00 -2.22 -4.58
C ILE A 248 -47.90 -2.70 -5.72
N GLU A 249 -48.62 -3.81 -5.56
CA GLU A 249 -49.38 -4.49 -6.63
C GLU A 249 -50.32 -3.53 -7.38
N SER A 250 -51.01 -2.67 -6.64
CA SER A 250 -51.95 -1.65 -7.16
C SER A 250 -51.30 -0.58 -8.03
N VAL A 251 -49.99 -0.36 -7.92
CA VAL A 251 -49.24 0.67 -8.64
C VAL A 251 -48.15 0.10 -9.55
N ASN A 252 -48.09 -1.22 -9.68
CA ASN A 252 -47.03 -1.92 -10.41
C ASN A 252 -47.60 -3.04 -11.30
N ASN A 253 -48.65 -2.73 -12.07
CA ASN A 253 -49.24 -3.62 -13.06
C ASN A 253 -49.64 -5.01 -12.52
N GLY A 254 -50.13 -5.09 -11.28
CA GLY A 254 -50.51 -6.36 -10.66
C GLY A 254 -49.35 -7.20 -10.15
N LYS A 255 -48.14 -6.63 -10.06
CA LYS A 255 -46.96 -7.28 -9.46
C LYS A 255 -46.64 -6.67 -8.12
N ASP A 256 -46.53 -7.50 -7.10
CA ASP A 256 -46.12 -7.12 -5.74
C ASP A 256 -44.60 -7.00 -5.58
N TYR A 257 -43.83 -7.26 -6.64
CA TYR A 257 -42.36 -7.20 -6.66
C TYR A 257 -41.80 -6.26 -7.73
N ILE A 258 -40.56 -5.83 -7.52
CA ILE A 258 -39.75 -5.04 -8.45
C ILE A 258 -38.58 -5.89 -8.93
N ASP A 259 -38.36 -5.96 -10.24
CA ASP A 259 -37.24 -6.67 -10.86
C ASP A 259 -36.15 -5.69 -11.27
N ASP A 260 -34.90 -5.98 -10.90
CA ASP A 260 -33.73 -5.35 -11.52
C ASP A 260 -33.20 -6.27 -12.62
N GLN A 261 -33.50 -5.93 -13.87
CA GLN A 261 -33.15 -6.79 -15.00
C GLN A 261 -31.64 -6.93 -15.20
N LEU A 262 -30.83 -5.93 -14.83
CA LEU A 262 -29.38 -6.02 -14.95
C LEU A 262 -28.81 -7.03 -13.95
N LEU A 263 -29.29 -6.98 -12.71
CA LEU A 263 -28.92 -7.96 -11.69
C LEU A 263 -29.44 -9.36 -12.01
N ILE A 264 -30.67 -9.49 -12.54
CA ILE A 264 -31.23 -10.79 -12.95
C ILE A 264 -30.42 -11.42 -14.08
N ASN A 265 -29.95 -10.62 -15.05
CA ASN A 265 -29.13 -11.12 -16.14
C ASN A 265 -27.78 -11.67 -15.64
N GLU A 266 -27.23 -11.09 -14.56
CA GLU A 266 -25.95 -11.50 -13.97
C GLU A 266 -26.10 -12.67 -12.99
N PHE A 267 -27.05 -12.59 -12.05
CA PHE A 267 -27.15 -13.49 -10.90
C PHE A 267 -28.40 -14.39 -10.91
N GLY A 268 -29.31 -14.21 -11.88
CA GLY A 268 -30.62 -14.86 -11.89
C GLY A 268 -31.61 -14.22 -10.91
N ILE A 269 -32.75 -14.87 -10.71
CA ILE A 269 -33.80 -14.40 -9.79
C ILE A 269 -33.44 -14.82 -8.36
N ILE A 270 -33.23 -13.83 -7.50
CA ILE A 270 -33.02 -13.96 -6.06
C ILE A 270 -34.02 -13.02 -5.40
N GLU A 271 -35.09 -13.61 -4.87
CA GLU A 271 -36.20 -12.87 -4.27
C GLU A 271 -35.93 -12.60 -2.79
N GLY A 272 -36.05 -11.34 -2.41
CA GLY A 272 -35.95 -10.88 -1.03
C GLY A 272 -37.03 -9.87 -0.72
N ASN A 273 -37.26 -9.60 0.57
CA ASN A 273 -38.23 -8.60 1.01
C ASN A 273 -37.56 -7.50 1.82
N MET A 274 -38.14 -6.30 1.78
CA MET A 274 -37.74 -5.19 2.63
C MET A 274 -38.99 -4.53 3.20
N THR A 275 -38.98 -4.29 4.51
CA THR A 275 -40.14 -3.75 5.23
C THR A 275 -39.89 -2.29 5.64
N TRP A 276 -40.85 -1.42 5.33
CA TRP A 276 -40.91 -0.03 5.76
C TRP A 276 -42.22 0.22 6.50
N ASP A 277 -42.22 0.03 7.83
CA ASP A 277 -43.41 0.17 8.67
C ASP A 277 -44.00 1.59 8.67
N ASP A 278 -43.20 2.61 8.32
CA ASP A 278 -43.59 4.02 8.24
C ASP A 278 -44.27 4.41 6.91
N VAL A 279 -44.23 3.53 5.91
CA VAL A 279 -44.75 3.82 4.56
C VAL A 279 -46.19 3.32 4.40
N ASN A 280 -47.12 4.26 4.25
CA ASN A 280 -48.55 4.01 4.22
C ASN A 280 -49.20 4.15 2.83
N THR A 281 -48.41 4.38 1.76
CA THR A 281 -48.94 4.53 0.39
C THR A 281 -48.18 3.68 -0.64
N PRO A 282 -48.86 2.95 -1.56
CA PRO A 282 -48.20 2.08 -2.53
C PRO A 282 -47.19 2.79 -3.43
N SER A 283 -47.49 4.02 -3.88
CA SER A 283 -46.58 4.78 -4.74
C SER A 283 -45.28 5.17 -4.03
N THR A 284 -45.34 5.54 -2.75
CA THR A 284 -44.15 5.83 -1.95
C THR A 284 -43.35 4.55 -1.69
N LEU A 285 -44.04 3.43 -1.48
CA LEU A 285 -43.41 2.12 -1.31
C LEU A 285 -42.65 1.68 -2.57
N LEU A 286 -43.25 1.87 -3.75
CA LEU A 286 -42.59 1.63 -5.04
C LEU A 286 -41.35 2.51 -5.22
N LEU A 287 -41.43 3.79 -4.85
CA LEU A 287 -40.28 4.69 -4.88
C LEU A 287 -39.15 4.21 -3.96
N ARG A 288 -39.45 3.82 -2.72
CA ARG A 288 -38.47 3.28 -1.76
C ARG A 288 -37.82 2.00 -2.27
N GLY A 289 -38.60 1.12 -2.89
CA GLY A 289 -38.08 -0.10 -3.53
C GLY A 289 -37.11 0.19 -4.69
N ASN A 290 -37.37 1.21 -5.51
CA ASN A 290 -36.42 1.63 -6.54
C ASN A 290 -35.15 2.26 -5.96
N GLN A 291 -35.29 3.08 -4.91
CA GLN A 291 -34.14 3.65 -4.20
C GLN A 291 -33.26 2.56 -3.55
N PHE A 292 -33.88 1.48 -3.07
CA PHE A 292 -33.15 0.33 -2.56
C PHE A 292 -32.20 -0.25 -3.62
N PHE A 293 -32.66 -0.49 -4.86
CA PHE A 293 -31.79 -0.99 -5.94
C PHE A 293 -30.68 -0.01 -6.31
N GLN A 294 -30.92 1.30 -6.25
CA GLN A 294 -29.87 2.32 -6.48
C GLN A 294 -28.79 2.29 -5.40
N ALA A 295 -29.16 1.98 -4.15
CA ALA A 295 -28.25 1.91 -3.02
C ALA A 295 -27.54 0.54 -2.92
N GLN A 296 -28.18 -0.53 -3.42
CA GLN A 296 -27.68 -1.88 -3.28
C GLN A 296 -26.30 -2.06 -3.94
N ARG A 297 -25.53 -2.99 -3.38
CA ARG A 297 -24.20 -3.37 -3.85
C ARG A 297 -24.24 -4.83 -4.30
N ALA A 298 -23.57 -5.13 -5.40
CA ALA A 298 -23.59 -6.43 -6.07
C ALA A 298 -22.86 -7.53 -5.28
N ALA A 299 -21.79 -7.16 -4.58
CA ALA A 299 -21.03 -8.10 -3.76
C ALA A 299 -20.28 -7.38 -2.64
N ARG A 300 -20.10 -8.06 -1.52
CA ARG A 300 -19.12 -7.74 -0.49
C ARG A 300 -17.79 -8.39 -0.86
N VAL A 301 -16.70 -7.63 -0.82
CA VAL A 301 -15.35 -8.14 -1.09
C VAL A 301 -14.53 -8.03 0.18
N SER A 302 -14.08 -9.16 0.71
CA SER A 302 -13.23 -9.22 1.89
C SER A 302 -11.81 -9.66 1.50
N TYR A 303 -10.83 -9.21 2.28
CA TYR A 303 -9.42 -9.52 2.08
C TYR A 303 -8.80 -9.98 3.40
N ASP A 304 -8.04 -11.07 3.38
CA ASP A 304 -7.14 -11.45 4.48
C ASP A 304 -5.71 -11.42 3.93
N ILE A 305 -4.84 -10.56 4.51
CA ILE A 305 -3.50 -10.30 3.98
C ILE A 305 -2.46 -10.53 5.08
N SER A 306 -1.53 -11.45 4.82
CA SER A 306 -0.29 -11.51 5.60
C SER A 306 0.78 -10.68 4.90
N ALA A 307 1.15 -9.56 5.54
CA ALA A 307 2.23 -8.71 5.11
C ALA A 307 3.25 -8.59 6.25
N PRO A 308 4.47 -9.15 6.12
CA PRO A 308 5.47 -9.03 7.16
C PRO A 308 5.83 -7.57 7.37
N ASN A 309 6.07 -7.20 8.63
CA ASN A 309 6.42 -5.84 8.99
C ASN A 309 7.88 -5.55 8.59
N MET A 310 8.05 -5.05 7.35
CA MET A 310 9.36 -4.78 6.77
C MET A 310 10.12 -3.66 7.49
N ASN A 311 9.43 -2.72 8.16
CA ASN A 311 10.10 -1.65 8.93
C ASN A 311 11.04 -2.20 10.02
N LEU A 312 10.77 -3.41 10.53
CA LEU A 312 11.64 -4.07 11.51
C LEU A 312 12.94 -4.63 10.90
N ILE A 313 12.98 -4.82 9.59
CA ILE A 313 14.11 -5.39 8.85
C ILE A 313 14.86 -4.29 8.08
N ASP A 314 14.10 -3.42 7.41
CA ASP A 314 14.58 -2.31 6.61
C ASP A 314 13.80 -1.04 6.96
N ALA A 315 14.50 -0.08 7.55
CA ALA A 315 13.92 1.16 8.05
C ALA A 315 13.39 2.08 6.93
N SER A 316 13.65 1.79 5.65
CA SER A 316 13.04 2.54 4.55
C SER A 316 11.56 2.24 4.36
N PHE A 317 11.05 1.15 4.92
CA PHE A 317 9.62 0.81 4.88
C PHE A 317 8.88 1.53 5.99
N GLU A 318 7.69 2.04 5.68
CA GLU A 318 6.76 2.57 6.69
C GLU A 318 6.17 1.42 7.52
N GLU A 319 5.88 1.69 8.80
CA GLU A 319 5.14 0.78 9.67
C GLU A 319 3.66 0.82 9.28
N PHE A 320 3.05 -0.35 9.07
CA PHE A 320 1.60 -0.42 8.83
C PHE A 320 0.82 -0.04 10.08
N GLU A 321 -0.09 0.92 9.94
CA GLU A 321 -1.02 1.39 10.96
C GLU A 321 -2.44 0.91 10.66
N VAL A 322 -3.21 0.67 11.73
CA VAL A 322 -4.65 0.41 11.62
C VAL A 322 -5.35 1.69 11.16
N ASP A 323 -6.44 1.54 10.42
CA ASP A 323 -7.27 2.55 9.76
C ASP A 323 -6.70 3.18 8.50
N ASP A 324 -5.38 3.16 8.32
CA ASP A 324 -4.75 3.69 7.12
C ASP A 324 -5.04 2.84 5.87
N TYR A 325 -5.00 3.49 4.72
CA TYR A 325 -5.19 2.86 3.42
C TYR A 325 -3.85 2.62 2.73
N TYR A 326 -3.62 1.38 2.28
CA TYR A 326 -2.39 1.01 1.57
C TYR A 326 -2.72 0.48 0.18
N PRO A 327 -2.00 0.90 -0.88
CA PRO A 327 -2.17 0.37 -2.22
C PRO A 327 -1.69 -1.08 -2.27
N ILE A 328 -2.58 -1.98 -2.65
CA ILE A 328 -2.26 -3.39 -2.86
C ILE A 328 -2.08 -3.65 -4.35
N ASP A 329 -0.93 -4.23 -4.70
CA ASP A 329 -0.59 -4.62 -6.06
C ASP A 329 -0.39 -6.15 -6.12
N ASN A 330 -1.44 -6.83 -6.60
CA ASN A 330 -1.39 -8.24 -6.93
C ASN A 330 -1.83 -8.41 -8.39
N PRO A 331 -0.86 -8.46 -9.34
CA PRO A 331 -1.18 -8.56 -10.75
C PRO A 331 -1.83 -9.90 -11.13
N VAL A 332 -1.66 -10.96 -10.32
CA VAL A 332 -2.23 -12.30 -10.60
C VAL A 332 -3.75 -12.27 -10.41
N PHE A 333 -4.24 -11.60 -9.37
CA PHE A 333 -5.69 -11.44 -9.12
C PHE A 333 -6.27 -10.15 -9.69
N ALA A 334 -5.49 -9.41 -10.48
CA ALA A 334 -5.84 -8.10 -11.04
C ALA A 334 -6.28 -7.09 -9.96
N ILE A 335 -5.57 -7.06 -8.82
CA ILE A 335 -5.81 -6.13 -7.72
C ILE A 335 -4.78 -5.01 -7.83
N ASN A 336 -5.28 -3.79 -7.97
CA ASN A 336 -4.49 -2.56 -7.90
C ASN A 336 -5.39 -1.44 -7.35
N GLU A 337 -5.55 -1.42 -6.03
CA GLU A 337 -6.40 -0.45 -5.34
C GLU A 337 -5.92 -0.23 -3.90
N PRO A 338 -6.19 0.95 -3.32
CA PRO A 338 -5.99 1.17 -1.89
C PRO A 338 -7.05 0.39 -1.11
N ILE A 339 -6.62 -0.27 -0.04
CA ILE A 339 -7.52 -0.96 0.89
C ILE A 339 -7.13 -0.59 2.32
N GLN A 340 -8.16 -0.42 3.15
CA GLN A 340 -8.02 -0.01 4.54
C GLN A 340 -7.57 -1.19 5.42
N VAL A 341 -6.62 -0.96 6.30
CA VAL A 341 -6.27 -1.93 7.35
C VAL A 341 -7.26 -1.76 8.50
N ILE A 342 -8.15 -2.72 8.73
CA ILE A 342 -9.12 -2.68 9.85
C ILE A 342 -8.61 -3.42 11.09
N GLY A 343 -7.45 -4.06 11.01
CA GLY A 343 -6.84 -4.69 12.17
C GLY A 343 -5.42 -5.17 11.90
N LYS A 344 -4.69 -5.40 12.97
CA LYS A 344 -3.28 -5.81 12.94
C LYS A 344 -3.02 -6.81 14.05
N ASP A 345 -2.61 -8.02 13.67
CA ASP A 345 -2.15 -9.06 14.59
C ASP A 345 -0.62 -8.98 14.72
N ILE A 346 -0.13 -8.84 15.95
CA ILE A 346 1.30 -8.70 16.26
C ILE A 346 1.72 -9.84 17.20
N ASP A 347 2.63 -10.70 16.75
CA ASP A 347 3.31 -11.67 17.61
C ASP A 347 4.46 -10.96 18.34
N ILE A 348 4.42 -10.94 19.67
CA ILE A 348 5.43 -10.30 20.52
C ILE A 348 6.81 -10.95 20.33
N ASN A 349 6.84 -12.28 20.17
CA ASN A 349 8.07 -13.04 20.03
C ASN A 349 8.57 -13.05 18.58
N ASN A 350 7.68 -12.82 17.60
CA ASN A 350 8.00 -12.73 16.18
C ASN A 350 7.38 -11.47 15.52
N PRO A 351 7.81 -10.26 15.93
CA PRO A 351 7.15 -9.00 15.54
C PRO A 351 7.19 -8.73 14.03
N GLN A 352 8.15 -9.29 13.31
CA GLN A 352 8.26 -9.21 11.86
C GLN A 352 7.16 -9.97 11.11
N MET A 353 6.44 -10.88 11.77
CA MET A 353 5.44 -11.78 11.17
C MET A 353 4.01 -11.26 11.30
N SER A 354 3.82 -9.95 11.46
CA SER A 354 2.49 -9.36 11.61
C SER A 354 1.52 -9.76 10.50
N LYS A 355 0.24 -9.88 10.86
CA LYS A 355 -0.85 -10.14 9.92
C LYS A 355 -1.75 -8.91 9.87
N LEU A 356 -2.17 -8.50 8.69
CA LEU A 356 -3.04 -7.35 8.49
C LEU A 356 -4.45 -7.86 8.17
N GLN A 357 -5.42 -7.39 8.94
CA GLN A 357 -6.82 -7.58 8.63
C GLN A 357 -7.27 -6.38 7.82
N ILE A 358 -7.92 -6.65 6.70
CA ILE A 358 -8.24 -5.65 5.70
C ILE A 358 -9.76 -5.50 5.64
N GLY A 359 -10.22 -4.26 5.50
CA GLY A 359 -11.63 -3.93 5.51
C GLY A 359 -12.38 -4.50 4.32
N ASP A 360 -13.67 -4.77 4.54
CA ASP A 360 -14.58 -5.14 3.47
C ASP A 360 -14.81 -3.96 2.53
N LYS A 361 -14.92 -4.27 1.24
CA LYS A 361 -15.26 -3.31 0.19
C LYS A 361 -16.51 -3.79 -0.54
N TYR A 362 -17.53 -2.95 -0.58
CA TYR A 362 -18.74 -3.24 -1.34
C TYR A 362 -18.57 -2.77 -2.79
N ARG A 363 -18.95 -3.62 -3.74
CA ARG A 363 -18.85 -3.36 -5.18
C ARG A 363 -20.23 -3.12 -5.78
N THR A 364 -20.33 -2.17 -6.69
CA THR A 364 -21.49 -2.05 -7.59
C THR A 364 -21.45 -3.15 -8.67
N LEU A 365 -22.56 -3.36 -9.39
CA LEU A 365 -22.63 -4.35 -10.48
C LEU A 365 -21.58 -4.07 -11.56
N SER A 366 -21.46 -2.80 -11.99
CA SER A 366 -20.49 -2.40 -13.01
C SER A 366 -19.04 -2.67 -12.59
N GLU A 367 -18.70 -2.44 -11.31
CA GLU A 367 -17.37 -2.73 -10.79
C GLU A 367 -17.10 -4.23 -10.67
N TYR A 368 -18.11 -5.02 -10.30
CA TYR A 368 -18.05 -6.47 -10.25
C TYR A 368 -17.73 -7.05 -11.64
N GLN A 369 -18.50 -6.67 -12.66
CA GLN A 369 -18.29 -7.11 -14.05
C GLN A 369 -16.93 -6.64 -14.60
N ALA A 370 -16.54 -5.39 -14.33
CA ALA A 370 -15.25 -4.86 -14.74
C ALA A 370 -14.08 -5.64 -14.12
N GLN A 371 -14.21 -6.05 -12.85
CA GLN A 371 -13.19 -6.86 -12.17
C GLN A 371 -13.09 -8.27 -12.76
N ALA A 372 -14.23 -8.93 -13.02
CA ALA A 372 -14.25 -10.24 -13.67
C ALA A 372 -13.57 -10.20 -15.05
N ASN A 373 -13.88 -9.19 -15.86
CA ASN A 373 -13.24 -8.97 -17.16
C ASN A 373 -11.73 -8.75 -17.05
N LYS A 374 -11.28 -7.96 -16.06
CA LYS A 374 -9.83 -7.76 -15.80
C LYS A 374 -9.14 -9.06 -15.41
N GLN A 375 -9.77 -9.89 -14.60
CA GLN A 375 -9.22 -11.19 -14.21
C GLN A 375 -9.09 -12.13 -15.41
N MET A 376 -10.09 -12.17 -16.29
CA MET A 376 -10.05 -12.96 -17.53
C MET A 376 -8.87 -12.54 -18.44
N MET A 377 -8.71 -11.22 -18.68
CA MET A 377 -7.58 -10.71 -19.47
C MET A 377 -6.21 -11.02 -18.85
N THR A 378 -6.11 -11.06 -17.52
CA THR A 378 -4.88 -11.46 -16.83
C THR A 378 -4.56 -12.93 -17.06
N VAL A 379 -5.57 -13.81 -17.02
CA VAL A 379 -5.41 -15.24 -17.30
C VAL A 379 -4.92 -15.45 -18.73
N GLU A 380 -5.56 -14.83 -19.72
CA GLU A 380 -5.13 -14.90 -21.12
C GLU A 380 -3.67 -14.46 -21.30
N ARG A 381 -3.28 -13.34 -20.67
CA ARG A 381 -1.88 -12.85 -20.71
C ARG A 381 -0.90 -13.82 -20.05
N LEU A 382 -1.31 -14.49 -18.99
CA LEU A 382 -0.48 -15.50 -18.32
C LEU A 382 -0.30 -16.72 -19.23
N GLU A 383 -1.35 -17.18 -19.90
CA GLU A 383 -1.30 -18.28 -20.87
C GLU A 383 -0.32 -17.96 -22.02
N GLU A 384 -0.45 -16.79 -22.65
CA GLU A 384 0.47 -16.34 -23.69
C GLU A 384 1.94 -16.32 -23.20
N ARG A 385 2.15 -15.88 -21.95
CA ARG A 385 3.49 -15.83 -21.37
C ARG A 385 4.04 -17.22 -21.10
N VAL A 386 3.22 -18.16 -20.64
CA VAL A 386 3.62 -19.57 -20.45
C VAL A 386 3.98 -20.20 -21.79
N GLU A 387 3.20 -19.95 -22.84
CA GLU A 387 3.51 -20.44 -24.19
C GLU A 387 4.84 -19.88 -24.71
N ARG A 388 5.06 -18.57 -24.58
CA ARG A 388 6.35 -17.94 -24.93
C ARG A 388 7.52 -18.55 -24.17
N LEU A 389 7.38 -18.78 -22.86
CA LEU A 389 8.42 -19.42 -22.07
C LEU A 389 8.66 -20.88 -22.50
N GLY A 390 7.60 -21.61 -22.86
CA GLY A 390 7.71 -22.96 -23.42
C GLY A 390 8.51 -23.00 -24.71
N THR A 391 8.22 -22.10 -25.65
CA THR A 391 8.98 -22.00 -26.92
C THR A 391 10.43 -21.58 -26.69
N GLN A 392 10.69 -20.66 -25.75
CA GLN A 392 12.05 -20.27 -25.39
C GLN A 392 12.85 -21.42 -24.77
N ASN A 393 12.24 -22.20 -23.87
CA ASN A 393 12.87 -23.39 -23.29
C ASN A 393 13.16 -24.46 -24.35
N ALA A 394 12.25 -24.68 -25.31
CA ALA A 394 12.49 -25.59 -26.42
C ALA A 394 13.70 -25.16 -27.27
N ARG A 395 13.81 -23.85 -27.57
CA ARG A 395 14.98 -23.29 -28.28
C ARG A 395 16.27 -23.44 -27.49
N LEU A 396 16.25 -23.14 -26.19
CA LEU A 396 17.42 -23.32 -25.31
C LEU A 396 17.87 -24.78 -25.26
N ASN A 397 16.93 -25.73 -25.15
CA ASN A 397 17.25 -27.15 -25.20
C ASN A 397 17.87 -27.56 -26.53
N GLN A 398 17.37 -27.04 -27.65
CA GLN A 398 17.95 -27.30 -28.97
C GLN A 398 19.38 -26.74 -29.10
N GLN A 399 19.61 -25.52 -28.63
CA GLN A 399 20.95 -24.92 -28.58
C GLN A 399 21.90 -25.74 -27.70
N LEU A 400 21.41 -26.23 -26.56
CA LEU A 400 22.21 -27.04 -25.65
C LEU A 400 22.54 -28.42 -26.22
N THR A 401 21.64 -29.03 -26.99
CA THR A 401 21.95 -30.25 -27.78
C THR A 401 22.99 -29.94 -28.86
N THR A 402 22.83 -28.85 -29.61
CA THR A 402 23.79 -28.47 -30.66
C THR A 402 25.19 -28.25 -30.08
N ALA A 403 25.30 -27.55 -28.95
CA ALA A 403 26.58 -27.33 -28.28
C ALA A 403 27.20 -28.63 -27.75
N ARG A 404 26.40 -29.63 -27.34
CA ARG A 404 26.90 -30.96 -26.98
C ARG A 404 27.44 -31.70 -28.20
N ASP A 405 26.71 -31.68 -29.31
CA ASP A 405 27.15 -32.33 -30.56
C ASP A 405 28.45 -31.68 -31.10
N GLU A 406 28.57 -30.36 -31.00
CA GLU A 406 29.81 -29.63 -31.32
C GLU A 406 30.96 -30.02 -30.38
N LEU A 407 30.72 -30.16 -29.08
CA LEU A 407 31.73 -30.63 -28.12
C LEU A 407 32.18 -32.06 -28.43
N ASP A 408 31.25 -32.96 -28.74
CA ASP A 408 31.58 -34.34 -29.12
C ASP A 408 32.40 -34.37 -30.41
N THR A 409 32.07 -33.51 -31.38
CA THR A 409 32.84 -33.34 -32.62
C THR A 409 34.25 -32.84 -32.34
N ILE A 410 34.39 -31.83 -31.47
CA ILE A 410 35.70 -31.32 -31.04
C ILE A 410 36.51 -32.43 -30.36
N GLN A 411 35.89 -33.21 -29.46
CA GLN A 411 36.55 -34.33 -28.79
C GLN A 411 37.03 -35.39 -29.78
N GLN A 412 36.23 -35.75 -30.78
CA GLN A 412 36.65 -36.67 -31.84
C GLN A 412 37.79 -36.08 -32.66
N SER A 413 37.70 -34.80 -33.06
CA SER A 413 38.77 -34.15 -33.82
C SER A 413 40.10 -34.11 -33.05
N LEU A 414 40.06 -33.98 -31.72
CA LEU A 414 41.25 -34.03 -30.86
C LEU A 414 41.83 -35.44 -30.74
N LEU A 415 41.00 -36.49 -30.79
CA LEU A 415 41.45 -37.88 -30.87
C LEU A 415 42.06 -38.19 -32.24
N ASP A 416 41.52 -37.61 -33.31
CA ASP A 416 41.96 -37.80 -34.69
C ASP A 416 43.19 -36.94 -35.08
N VAL A 417 43.67 -36.02 -34.21
CA VAL A 417 44.96 -35.34 -34.44
C VAL A 417 46.06 -36.40 -34.41
N ASN A 418 46.51 -36.81 -35.59
CA ASN A 418 47.53 -37.82 -35.76
C ASN A 418 48.91 -37.26 -35.37
N LEU A 419 49.21 -37.29 -34.07
CA LEU A 419 50.50 -36.86 -33.51
C LEU A 419 51.69 -37.70 -34.01
N ASP A 420 51.42 -38.86 -34.61
CA ASP A 420 52.44 -39.79 -35.09
C ASP A 420 53.16 -39.31 -36.37
N ASP A 421 52.52 -38.45 -37.18
CA ASP A 421 53.08 -37.98 -38.47
C ASP A 421 53.91 -36.68 -38.36
N LEU A 422 53.71 -35.90 -37.29
CA LEU A 422 54.40 -34.63 -37.00
C LEU A 422 55.95 -34.68 -37.10
N PRO A 423 56.62 -35.75 -36.61
CA PRO A 423 58.07 -35.88 -36.74
C PRO A 423 58.55 -35.96 -38.21
N GLN A 424 57.78 -36.55 -39.12
CA GLN A 424 58.15 -36.65 -40.53
C GLN A 424 58.03 -35.31 -41.27
N GLU A 425 56.96 -34.56 -41.00
CA GLU A 425 56.75 -33.25 -41.62
C GLU A 425 57.84 -32.25 -41.19
N LEU A 426 58.24 -32.27 -39.91
CA LEU A 426 59.34 -31.44 -39.39
C LEU A 426 60.68 -31.76 -40.05
N GLN A 427 60.96 -33.03 -40.33
CA GLN A 427 62.17 -33.41 -41.07
C GLN A 427 62.17 -32.82 -42.50
N THR A 428 61.03 -32.85 -43.17
CA THR A 428 60.88 -32.32 -44.54
C THR A 428 61.11 -30.81 -44.59
N ILE A 429 60.51 -30.06 -43.65
CA ILE A 429 60.67 -28.61 -43.56
C ILE A 429 62.14 -28.23 -43.28
N SER A 430 62.80 -28.96 -42.38
CA SER A 430 64.21 -28.73 -42.05
C SER A 430 65.09 -28.82 -43.30
N GLN A 431 64.85 -29.81 -44.17
CA GLN A 431 65.59 -29.95 -45.43
C GLN A 431 65.35 -28.77 -46.39
N GLN A 432 64.11 -28.24 -46.46
CA GLN A 432 63.78 -27.12 -47.33
C GLN A 432 64.41 -25.80 -46.88
N ILE A 433 64.48 -25.55 -45.56
CA ILE A 433 65.12 -24.34 -45.01
C ILE A 433 66.60 -24.29 -45.40
N LEU A 434 67.29 -25.44 -45.31
CA LEU A 434 68.70 -25.53 -45.68
C LEU A 434 68.94 -25.14 -47.15
N ALA A 435 68.02 -25.53 -48.04
CA ALA A 435 68.10 -25.21 -49.46
C ALA A 435 67.90 -23.70 -49.71
N LEU A 436 66.99 -23.04 -48.99
CA LEU A 436 66.72 -21.61 -49.13
C LEU A 436 67.88 -20.74 -48.62
N GLN A 437 68.49 -21.11 -47.49
CA GLN A 437 69.66 -20.38 -46.96
C GLN A 437 70.80 -20.35 -47.98
N THR A 438 71.05 -21.49 -48.62
CA THR A 438 72.05 -21.59 -49.70
C THR A 438 71.75 -20.63 -50.86
N THR A 439 70.48 -20.32 -51.12
CA THR A 439 70.08 -19.39 -52.19
C THR A 439 70.28 -17.94 -51.77
N LEU A 440 69.97 -17.61 -50.51
CA LEU A 440 70.01 -16.23 -50.00
C LEU A 440 71.44 -15.69 -49.88
N ASP A 441 72.40 -16.54 -49.54
CA ASP A 441 73.81 -16.15 -49.40
C ASP A 441 74.46 -15.64 -50.71
N ASN A 442 73.74 -15.69 -51.85
CA ASN A 442 74.27 -15.41 -53.18
C ASN A 442 73.67 -14.14 -53.90
N LEU A 443 73.11 -13.13 -53.20
CA LEU A 443 72.47 -11.93 -53.81
C LEU A 443 73.10 -10.56 -53.41
N ASP A 444 73.15 -9.56 -54.31
CA ASP A 444 73.76 -8.20 -54.11
C ASP A 444 72.95 -7.03 -54.78
N ILE A 445 72.69 -5.87 -54.10
CA ILE A 445 71.80 -4.73 -54.55
C ILE A 445 72.26 -3.30 -54.07
N PRO A 446 72.24 -2.21 -54.90
CA PRO A 446 72.62 -0.81 -54.50
C PRO A 446 71.49 0.30 -54.38
N GLU A 447 71.79 1.51 -53.78
CA GLU A 447 70.87 2.53 -53.16
C GLU A 447 71.02 4.04 -53.63
N TYR A 448 70.00 4.95 -53.47
CA TYR A 448 69.98 6.40 -53.91
C TYR A 448 69.43 7.45 -52.84
N GLY A 449 69.71 8.78 -52.97
CA GLY A 449 69.51 9.87 -51.95
C GLY A 449 68.49 11.05 -52.21
N LEU A 450 68.55 12.17 -51.44
CA LEU A 450 67.57 13.31 -51.31
C LEU A 450 67.71 14.48 -52.33
N ALA A 451 66.61 15.25 -52.59
CA ALA A 451 66.54 16.30 -53.63
C ALA A 451 66.64 17.76 -53.13
N THR A 452 67.18 18.65 -53.97
CA THR A 452 67.35 20.09 -53.69
C THR A 452 66.71 20.95 -54.79
N GLN A 453 66.65 22.29 -54.69
CA GLN A 453 66.11 23.16 -55.76
C GLN A 453 66.86 23.00 -57.12
N THR A 454 68.00 22.30 -57.16
CA THR A 454 68.81 22.08 -58.39
C THR A 454 69.23 20.64 -58.69
N GLU A 455 69.08 19.66 -57.79
CA GLU A 455 69.40 18.23 -58.06
C GLU A 455 68.27 17.26 -57.65
N ASP A 456 68.06 16.24 -58.48
CA ASP A 456 67.12 15.17 -58.22
C ASP A 456 67.66 14.23 -57.14
N GLY A 457 66.74 13.74 -56.33
CA GLY A 457 66.98 12.67 -55.39
C GLY A 457 65.64 12.00 -55.14
N LEU A 458 65.13 12.08 -53.91
CA LEU A 458 63.80 11.57 -53.59
C LEU A 458 62.64 12.32 -54.31
N MET A 459 62.88 13.51 -54.86
CA MET A 459 61.95 14.21 -55.75
C MET A 459 62.70 15.04 -56.80
N SER A 460 61.99 15.67 -57.72
CA SER A 460 62.62 16.55 -58.70
C SER A 460 62.97 17.91 -58.11
N ALA A 461 64.06 18.48 -58.58
CA ALA A 461 64.51 19.80 -58.16
C ALA A 461 63.52 20.94 -58.48
N VAL A 462 62.80 20.79 -59.59
CA VAL A 462 61.86 21.77 -60.13
C VAL A 462 60.67 22.00 -59.19
N ASP A 463 60.13 20.92 -58.63
CA ASP A 463 58.97 21.00 -57.75
C ASP A 463 59.33 21.62 -56.41
N LYS A 464 60.57 21.43 -55.94
CA LYS A 464 61.04 22.06 -54.71
C LYS A 464 61.06 23.59 -54.81
N THR A 465 61.42 24.14 -55.97
CA THR A 465 61.51 25.60 -56.16
C THR A 465 60.14 26.28 -56.19
N LYS A 466 59.12 25.64 -56.81
CA LYS A 466 57.76 26.19 -56.86
C LYS A 466 57.14 26.32 -55.47
N LEU A 467 57.42 25.35 -54.60
CA LEU A 467 56.88 25.32 -53.25
C LEU A 467 57.34 26.53 -52.41
N ASP A 468 58.52 27.09 -52.71
CA ASP A 468 59.16 28.06 -51.83
C ASP A 468 58.72 29.55 -52.05
N ASN A 469 57.84 29.88 -53.03
CA ASN A 469 57.61 31.29 -53.50
C ASN A 469 56.15 31.87 -53.44
N ILE A 470 55.28 31.53 -52.49
CA ILE A 470 53.86 32.02 -52.42
C ILE A 470 53.63 33.05 -51.26
N THR A 471 52.87 34.17 -51.45
CA THR A 471 52.56 35.23 -50.41
C THR A 471 51.08 35.73 -50.37
N GLN A 472 50.66 36.42 -49.29
CA GLN A 472 49.26 36.61 -48.81
C GLN A 472 48.32 37.61 -49.56
N ASP A 473 48.83 38.48 -50.44
CA ASP A 473 48.03 39.54 -51.13
C ASP A 473 47.06 39.02 -52.22
N ASP A 474 47.12 37.75 -52.58
CA ASP A 474 46.38 37.15 -53.71
C ASP A 474 44.86 36.93 -53.48
N PHE A 475 44.25 37.45 -52.39
CA PHE A 475 42.91 37.04 -51.94
C PHE A 475 41.78 38.11 -51.75
N ILE A 476 41.95 39.44 -51.96
CA ILE A 476 40.84 40.44 -51.82
C ILE A 476 40.53 41.24 -53.11
N ALA A 477 39.25 41.24 -53.53
CA ALA A 477 38.76 41.88 -54.76
C ALA A 477 38.58 43.42 -54.69
N GLN A 478 38.78 44.10 -55.82
CA GLN A 478 38.85 45.56 -55.93
C GLN A 478 37.55 46.32 -55.57
N SER A 479 36.37 45.78 -55.90
CA SER A 479 35.07 46.45 -55.74
C SER A 479 34.63 46.64 -54.28
N GLU A 480 35.17 45.85 -53.35
CA GLU A 480 34.93 46.00 -51.91
C GLU A 480 35.77 47.13 -51.31
N ARG A 481 36.88 47.53 -51.96
CA ARG A 481 37.70 48.68 -51.53
C ARG A 481 36.97 50.01 -51.74
N ASP A 482 36.28 50.18 -52.87
CA ASP A 482 35.64 51.45 -53.26
C ASP A 482 34.41 51.78 -52.39
N LYS A 483 33.71 50.76 -51.86
CA LYS A 483 32.55 50.95 -50.96
C LYS A 483 32.96 51.41 -49.56
N LEU A 484 34.15 51.04 -49.09
CA LEU A 484 34.66 51.50 -47.80
C LEU A 484 35.04 53.00 -47.81
N SER A 485 35.43 53.55 -48.97
CA SER A 485 35.91 54.94 -49.06
C SER A 485 34.82 56.03 -49.04
N LEU A 486 33.53 55.68 -49.12
CA LEU A 486 32.40 56.64 -49.16
C LEU A 486 31.83 57.02 -47.78
N ILE A 487 32.32 56.42 -46.68
CA ILE A 487 31.93 56.77 -45.31
C ILE A 487 32.95 57.77 -44.76
N SER A 488 32.73 59.07 -45.02
CA SER A 488 33.50 60.15 -44.40
C SER A 488 32.57 61.04 -43.55
N VAL A 489 32.74 61.00 -42.23
CA VAL A 489 32.33 62.09 -41.34
C VAL A 489 33.38 63.20 -41.53
N VAL A 490 32.96 64.31 -42.13
CA VAL A 490 33.74 65.54 -42.36
C VAL A 490 32.93 66.58 -41.58
N GLU A 491 33.28 67.03 -40.38
CA GLU A 491 34.54 67.52 -39.87
C GLU A 491 34.69 67.17 -38.37
N PRO A 492 35.91 66.99 -37.85
CA PRO A 492 36.16 66.77 -36.44
C PRO A 492 35.86 68.05 -35.63
N ILE A 493 34.95 67.94 -34.66
CA ILE A 493 34.74 68.97 -33.64
C ILE A 493 35.84 68.81 -32.59
N ASP A 494 36.65 69.85 -32.43
CA ASP A 494 37.70 69.95 -31.40
C ASP A 494 37.05 70.24 -30.04
N LEU A 495 36.89 69.18 -29.24
CA LEU A 495 36.28 69.24 -27.92
C LEU A 495 37.17 69.98 -26.91
N ASP A 496 38.47 70.11 -27.16
CA ASP A 496 39.40 70.83 -26.30
C ASP A 496 39.28 72.35 -26.50
N GLU A 497 39.01 72.83 -27.73
CA GLU A 497 38.64 74.24 -27.98
C GLU A 497 37.30 74.59 -27.28
N LEU A 498 36.37 73.64 -27.26
CA LEU A 498 35.05 73.81 -26.63
C LEU A 498 35.14 73.83 -25.10
N LEU A 499 36.05 73.05 -24.51
CA LEU A 499 36.34 73.06 -23.07
C LEU A 499 37.05 74.36 -22.66
N ALA A 500 38.02 74.82 -23.44
CA ALA A 500 38.74 76.08 -23.17
C ALA A 500 37.83 77.32 -23.23
N ARG A 501 36.81 77.33 -24.12
CA ARG A 501 35.80 78.40 -24.15
C ARG A 501 34.88 78.41 -22.93
N ILE A 502 34.60 77.25 -22.35
CA ILE A 502 33.77 77.11 -21.15
C ILE A 502 34.55 77.54 -19.91
N GLU A 503 35.84 77.17 -19.79
CA GLU A 503 36.67 77.59 -18.64
C GLU A 503 36.97 79.10 -18.62
N VAL A 504 37.05 79.78 -19.78
CA VAL A 504 37.20 81.24 -19.85
C VAL A 504 35.92 81.99 -19.43
N LEU A 505 34.74 81.39 -19.62
CA LEU A 505 33.46 81.97 -19.18
C LEU A 505 33.21 81.79 -17.67
N GLU A 506 33.89 80.84 -17.01
CA GLU A 506 33.67 80.47 -15.60
C GLU A 506 34.73 80.99 -14.61
N GLY A 507 35.67 81.89 -14.98
CA GLY A 507 36.71 82.35 -14.05
C GLY A 507 37.37 83.72 -14.30
N GLY A 508 36.67 84.83 -14.02
CA GLY A 508 37.23 86.19 -13.95
C GLY A 508 36.16 87.27 -14.19
N ALA A 509 35.24 87.56 -13.26
CA ALA A 509 35.38 88.28 -11.97
C ALA A 509 35.25 89.81 -12.10
N GLU A 510 34.00 90.30 -12.09
CA GLU A 510 33.45 91.43 -11.32
C GLU A 510 31.98 91.69 -11.67
#